data_AF-A0A843KU65-F1
#
_entry.id   AF-A0A843KU65-F1
#
_cell.length_a   1.000
_cell.length_b   1.000
_cell.length_c   1.000
_cell.angle_alpha   90.00
_cell.angle_beta   90.00
_cell.angle_gamma   90.00
#
_symmetry.space_group_name_H-M   'P 1'
#
loop_
_entity.id
_entity.type
_entity.pdbx_description
1 polymer ?
#
loop_
_entity_poly.entity_id
_entity_poly.type
_entity_poly.pdbx_seq_one_letter_code
_entity_poly.pdbx_strand_id
1 'polypeptide(L)' 'MSRGECRPDRVPLYLVPRVTADEINRHGRAIREIHIVRTRCHFYTVTTVTGKGAAGHD' A
#
# COMPACT_ATOMS: atom_id res chain seq x y z
N MET A 1 22.30 -9.45 -8.21
CA MET A 1 21.81 -8.32 -7.39
C MET A 1 20.31 -8.46 -7.29
N SER A 2 19.82 -8.89 -6.14
CA SER A 2 18.39 -9.12 -5.91
C SER A 2 17.69 -7.77 -5.90
N ARG A 3 17.04 -7.39 -7.01
CA ARG A 3 16.04 -6.32 -7.00
C ARG A 3 14.94 -6.80 -6.09
N GLY A 4 14.93 -6.28 -4.86
CA GLY A 4 13.78 -6.37 -3.99
C GLY A 4 12.67 -5.57 -4.64
N GLU A 5 11.96 -6.16 -5.59
CA GLU A 5 10.60 -5.73 -5.89
C GLU A 5 9.87 -5.79 -4.55
N CYS A 6 9.65 -4.61 -3.95
CA CYS A 6 8.72 -4.46 -2.84
C CYS A 6 7.36 -4.87 -3.41
N ARG A 7 7.08 -6.19 -3.39
CA ARG A 7 5.89 -6.76 -3.99
C ARG A 7 4.74 -6.02 -3.31
N PRO A 8 3.94 -5.23 -4.05
CA PRO A 8 2.75 -4.67 -3.45
C PRO A 8 1.93 -5.89 -3.02
N ASP A 9 1.83 -6.10 -1.72
CA ASP A 9 1.17 -7.26 -1.16
C ASP A 9 -0.21 -7.33 -1.77
N ARG A 10 -0.46 -8.36 -2.57
CA ARG A 10 -1.72 -8.51 -3.31
C ARG A 10 -2.81 -8.81 -2.29
N VAL A 11 -3.58 -7.79 -1.92
CA VAL A 11 -4.62 -7.86 -0.89
C VAL A 11 -5.92 -8.33 -1.52
N PRO A 12 -6.53 -9.44 -1.06
CA PRO A 12 -7.90 -9.78 -1.44
C PRO A 12 -8.88 -8.64 -1.07
N LEU A 13 -9.93 -8.42 -1.86
CA LEU A 13 -10.88 -7.33 -1.63
C LEU A 13 -11.39 -7.23 -0.18
N TYR A 14 -11.69 -8.38 0.44
CA TYR A 14 -12.22 -8.43 1.80
C TYR A 14 -11.21 -8.02 2.89
N LEU A 15 -9.90 -8.03 2.59
CA LEU A 15 -8.85 -7.57 3.50
C LEU A 15 -8.43 -6.13 3.26
N VAL A 16 -8.84 -5.50 2.16
CA VAL A 16 -8.51 -4.11 1.85
C VAL A 16 -8.88 -3.16 3.00
N PRO A 17 -10.09 -3.21 3.60
CA PRO A 17 -10.43 -2.32 4.71
C PRO A 17 -9.50 -2.48 5.93
N ARG A 18 -9.09 -3.72 6.23
CA ARG A 18 -8.18 -4.01 7.34
C ARG A 18 -6.79 -3.48 7.06
N VAL A 19 -6.24 -3.77 5.88
CA VAL A 19 -4.91 -3.28 5.48
C VAL A 19 -4.90 -1.75 5.47
N THR A 20 -5.94 -1.12 4.95
CA THR A 20 -6.09 0.35 4.99
C THR A 20 -6.12 0.88 6.42
N ALA A 21 -6.86 0.24 7.34
CA ALA A 21 -6.86 0.63 8.75
C ALA A 21 -5.48 0.49 9.40
N ASP A 22 -4.75 -0.60 9.09
CA ASP A 22 -3.40 -0.83 9.59
C ASP A 22 -2.39 0.20 9.06
N GLU A 23 -2.52 0.60 7.79
CA GLU A 23 -1.75 1.70 7.19
C GLU A 23 -2.06 3.04 7.85
N ILE A 24 -3.34 3.33 8.11
CA ILE A 24 -3.80 4.52 8.85
C ILE A 24 -3.24 4.55 10.26
N ASN A 25 -3.25 3.43 10.97
CA ASN A 25 -2.69 3.37 12.32
C ASN A 25 -1.16 3.51 12.31
N ARG A 26 -0.47 3.00 11.29
CA ARG A 26 0.99 3.08 11.16
C ARG A 26 1.49 4.49 10.83
N HIS A 27 0.86 5.16 9.87
CA HIS A 27 1.32 6.47 9.37
C HIS A 27 0.55 7.65 9.98
N GLY A 28 -0.64 7.41 10.51
CA GLY A 28 -1.46 8.40 11.20
C GLY A 28 -1.69 9.66 10.37
N ARG A 29 -1.42 10.82 10.97
CA ARG A 29 -1.56 12.15 10.34
C ARG A 29 -0.58 12.41 9.20
N ALA A 30 0.40 11.53 8.96
CA ALA A 30 1.35 11.69 7.86
C ALA A 30 0.78 11.21 6.51
N ILE A 31 -0.38 10.54 6.51
CA ILE A 31 -1.04 10.07 5.29
C ILE A 31 -1.61 11.25 4.51
N ARG A 32 -1.26 11.30 3.23
CA ARG A 32 -1.83 12.25 2.27
C ARG A 32 -2.88 11.56 1.41
N GLU A 33 -2.57 10.37 0.88
CA GLU A 33 -3.44 9.61 -0.02
C GLU A 33 -3.24 8.11 0.20
N ILE A 34 -4.28 7.32 -0.09
CA ILE A 34 -4.21 5.86 -0.15
C ILE A 34 -4.78 5.43 -1.50
N HIS A 35 -3.96 4.78 -2.32
CA HIS A 35 -4.34 4.31 -3.64
C HIS A 35 -4.68 2.82 -3.55
N ILE A 36 -5.88 2.45 -3.98
CA ILE A 36 -6.32 1.06 -4.03
C ILE A 36 -6.54 0.70 -5.50
N VAL A 37 -5.63 -0.08 -6.07
CA VAL A 37 -5.65 -0.43 -7.49
C VAL A 37 -5.96 -1.91 -7.64
N ARG A 38 -7.00 -2.23 -8.41
CA ARG A 38 -7.29 -3.62 -8.76
C ARG A 38 -6.19 -4.15 -9.68
N THR A 39 -5.64 -5.30 -9.34
CA THR A 39 -4.66 -6.02 -10.17
C THR A 39 -5.35 -7.13 -10.98
N ARG A 40 -4.63 -8.20 -11.36
CA ARG A 40 -5.26 -9.37 -11.99
C ARG A 40 -6.10 -10.14 -10.96
N CYS A 41 -7.23 -10.70 -11.40
CA CYS A 41 -8.20 -11.40 -10.57
C CYS A 41 -8.89 -10.47 -9.53
N HIS A 42 -9.17 -10.97 -8.31
CA HIS A 42 -9.84 -10.24 -7.22
C HIS A 42 -8.85 -9.71 -6.17
N PHE A 43 -7.62 -9.42 -6.60
CA PHE A 43 -6.56 -8.89 -5.76
C PHE A 43 -6.33 -7.40 -6.03
N TYR A 44 -5.97 -6.69 -4.98
CA TYR A 44 -5.81 -5.25 -4.95
C TYR A 44 -4.45 -4.89 -4.37
N THR A 45 -3.85 -3.85 -4.91
CA THR A 45 -2.67 -3.22 -4.35
C THR A 45 -3.13 -2.02 -3.52
N VAL A 46 -2.69 -1.93 -2.28
CA VAL A 46 -2.90 -0.77 -1.42
C VAL A 46 -1.56 -0.05 -1.28
N THR A 47 -1.51 1.21 -1.73
CA THR A 47 -0.31 2.05 -1.63
C THR A 47 -0.62 3.29 -0.82
N THR A 48 0.15 3.53 0.24
CA THR A 48 0.01 4.72 1.09
C THR A 48 1.02 5.78 0.67
N VAL A 49 0.54 6.99 0.38
CA VAL A 49 1.38 8.17 0.10
C VAL A 49 1.45 9.02 1.36
N THR A 50 2.63 9.13 1.95
CA THR A 50 2.87 9.99 3.12
C THR A 50 3.59 11.28 2.75
N GLY A 51 3.29 12.38 3.45
CA GLY A 51 3.85 13.72 3.19
C GLY A 51 5.36 13.87 3.45
N LYS A 52 6.03 12.88 4.03
CA LYS A 52 7.50 12.83 4.19
C LYS A 52 8.08 11.75 3.27
N GLY A 53 8.38 12.14 2.04
CA GLY A 53 9.20 11.34 1.12
C GLY A 53 8.47 10.15 0.51
N ALA A 54 8.45 10.12 -0.81
CA ALA A 54 8.48 8.85 -1.53
C ALA A 54 9.55 7.97 -0.87
N ALA A 55 9.14 6.90 -0.18
CA ALA A 55 10.06 5.83 0.15
C ALA A 55 10.57 5.31 -1.20
N GLY A 56 11.82 5.67 -1.50
CA GLY A 56 12.49 5.36 -2.75
C GLY A 56 12.37 3.87 -3.06
N HIS A 57 11.92 3.59 -4.27
CA HIS A 57 12.07 2.30 -4.92
C HIS A 57 13.19 2.47 -5.93
N ASP A 58 14.37 1.94 -5.62
CA ASP A 58 15.44 1.60 -6.59
C ASP A 58 15.34 0.11 -6.90
#